data_AF-A0A848ISG8-F1
#
_entry.id   AF-A0A848ISG8-F1
#
_cell.length_a   1.000
_cell.length_b   1.000
_cell.length_c   1.000
_cell.angle_alpha   90.00
_cell.angle_beta   90.00
_cell.angle_gamma   90.00
#
_symmetry.space_group_name_H-M   'P 1'
#
loop_
_entity.id
_entity.type
_entity.pdbx_description
1 polymer ?
#
loop_
_entity_poly.entity_id
_entity_poly.type
_entity_poly.pdbx_seq_one_letter_code
_entity_poly.pdbx_strand_id
1 'polypeptide(L)'
;MTVLTEIEHMHKEHQVWLGDIAFWEEELRFLTSLCEMISGSGRNGDVAKLLNELAHHKRMIKSLKDKIVSHETFFHQMMEDEISAEEIEHDEHIKMRVHIKNFKDTYRKLKKNIFLQKKNIADMTSSV
;
A
#
# COMPACT_ATOMS: atom_id res chain seq x y z
N MET A 1 -0.14 25.43 19.64
CA MET A 1 0.46 24.14 19.23
C MET A 1 1.89 24.47 18.84
N THR A 2 2.89 23.82 19.44
CA THR A 2 4.30 24.12 19.11
C THR A 2 4.73 23.27 17.92
N VAL A 3 5.70 23.73 17.15
CA VAL A 3 6.23 23.01 15.98
C VAL A 3 6.65 21.57 16.33
N LEU A 4 7.28 21.38 17.50
CA LEU A 4 7.65 20.06 18.01
C LEU A 4 6.44 19.11 18.10
N THR A 5 5.28 19.60 18.56
CA THR A 5 4.07 18.75 18.69
C THR A 5 3.51 18.31 17.35
N GLU A 6 3.77 19.06 16.28
CA GLU A 6 3.27 18.76 14.94
C GLU A 6 4.15 17.74 14.20
N ILE A 7 5.47 17.91 14.27
CA ILE A 7 6.43 16.91 13.74
C ILE A 7 6.24 15.56 14.45
N GLU A 8 6.08 15.57 15.78
CA GLU A 8 5.80 14.35 16.55
C GLU A 8 4.51 13.65 16.11
N HIS A 9 3.47 14.42 15.78
CA HIS A 9 2.21 13.87 15.26
C HIS A 9 2.39 13.23 13.88
N MET A 10 3.10 13.91 12.97
CA MET A 10 3.38 13.38 11.64
C MET A 10 4.26 12.13 11.70
N HIS A 11 5.28 12.14 12.55
CA HIS A 11 6.14 10.99 12.81
C HIS A 11 5.33 9.78 13.28
N LYS A 12 4.46 9.96 14.28
CA LYS A 12 3.57 8.88 14.75
C LYS A 12 2.69 8.32 13.62
N GLU A 13 2.13 9.19 12.77
CA GLU A 13 1.35 8.73 11.61
C GLU A 13 2.21 7.95 10.61
N HIS A 14 3.43 8.40 10.31
CA HIS A 14 4.34 7.68 9.43
C HIS A 14 4.66 6.29 9.97
N GLN A 15 4.93 6.14 11.27
CA GLN A 15 5.21 4.83 11.88
C GLN A 15 4.01 3.87 11.72
N VAL A 16 2.78 4.38 11.89
CA VAL A 16 1.56 3.60 11.63
C VAL A 16 1.47 3.20 10.15
N TRP A 17 1.70 4.14 9.23
CA TRP A 17 1.63 3.87 7.79
C TRP A 17 2.69 2.89 7.32
N LEU A 18 3.92 2.95 7.86
CA LEU A 18 4.99 2.00 7.56
C LEU A 18 4.63 0.58 8.02
N GLY A 19 3.97 0.45 9.18
CA GLY A 19 3.42 -0.82 9.65
C GLY A 19 2.33 -1.36 8.72
N ASP A 20 1.37 -0.52 8.34
CA ASP A 20 0.31 -0.88 7.38
C ASP A 20 0.89 -1.28 6.01
N ILE A 21 1.90 -0.55 5.53
CA ILE A 21 2.63 -0.84 4.29
C ILE A 21 3.30 -2.21 4.35
N ALA A 22 4.02 -2.53 5.43
CA ALA A 22 4.67 -3.83 5.57
C ALA A 22 3.64 -4.98 5.51
N PHE A 23 2.50 -4.80 6.18
CA PHE A 23 1.38 -5.74 6.09
C PHE A 23 0.87 -5.90 4.65
N TRP A 24 0.63 -4.80 3.93
CA TRP A 24 0.15 -4.85 2.56
C TRP A 24 1.18 -5.43 1.58
N GLU A 25 2.48 -5.21 1.79
CA GLU A 25 3.53 -5.84 0.97
C GLU A 25 3.48 -7.37 1.07
N GLU A 26 3.34 -7.92 2.28
CA GLU A 26 3.13 -9.37 2.48
C GLU A 26 1.80 -9.84 1.87
N GLU A 27 0.73 -9.08 2.07
CA GLU A 27 -0.58 -9.48 1.57
C GLU A 27 -0.64 -9.50 0.03
N LEU A 28 0.00 -8.53 -0.63
CA LEU A 28 0.15 -8.52 -2.09
C LEU A 28 1.00 -9.69 -2.60
N ARG A 29 2.05 -10.11 -1.88
CA ARG A 29 2.83 -11.32 -2.21
C ARG A 29 1.97 -12.57 -2.15
N PHE A 30 1.21 -12.73 -1.07
CA PHE A 30 0.27 -13.83 -0.91
C PHE A 30 -0.77 -13.86 -2.03
N LEU A 31 -1.42 -12.72 -2.32
CA LEU A 31 -2.44 -12.62 -3.36
C LEU A 31 -1.89 -12.90 -4.76
N THR A 32 -0.64 -12.51 -5.03
CA THR A 32 0.05 -12.85 -6.29
C THR A 32 0.22 -14.35 -6.42
N SER A 33 0.75 -14.99 -5.38
CA SER A 33 0.93 -16.45 -5.35
C SER A 33 -0.40 -17.18 -5.53
N LEU A 34 -1.47 -16.67 -4.92
CA LEU A 34 -2.83 -17.18 -5.10
C LEU A 34 -3.30 -17.09 -6.56
N CYS A 35 -3.12 -15.95 -7.21
CA CYS A 35 -3.48 -15.78 -8.62
C CYS A 35 -2.65 -16.67 -9.55
N GLU A 36 -1.35 -16.82 -9.28
CA GLU A 36 -0.46 -17.71 -10.06
C GLU A 36 -0.90 -19.18 -9.96
N MET A 37 -1.23 -19.65 -8.75
CA MET A 37 -1.79 -20.99 -8.55
C MET A 37 -3.10 -21.21 -9.33
N ILE A 38 -3.97 -20.19 -9.37
CA ILE A 38 -5.22 -20.25 -10.13
C ILE A 38 -4.94 -20.31 -11.64
N SER A 39 -4.01 -19.50 -12.17
CA SER A 39 -3.67 -19.52 -13.60
C SER A 39 -3.07 -20.87 -14.02
N GLY A 40 -2.25 -21.49 -13.17
CA GLY A 40 -1.65 -22.79 -13.43
C GLY A 40 -2.65 -23.95 -13.55
N SER A 41 -3.89 -23.79 -13.08
CA SER A 41 -4.92 -24.83 -13.18
C SER A 41 -5.64 -24.87 -14.55
N GLY A 42 -5.15 -24.13 -15.56
CA GLY A 42 -5.69 -24.12 -16.92
C GLY A 42 -7.01 -23.34 -17.09
N ARG A 43 -7.49 -22.67 -16.04
CA ARG A 43 -8.72 -21.87 -16.05
C ARG A 43 -8.36 -20.40 -15.87
N ASN A 44 -8.08 -19.73 -16.98
CA ASN A 44 -7.42 -18.43 -16.95
C ASN A 44 -8.33 -17.23 -16.66
N GLY A 45 -9.66 -17.34 -16.82
CA GLY A 45 -10.63 -16.28 -16.51
C GLY A 45 -10.10 -14.85 -16.75
N ASP A 46 -10.25 -13.98 -15.76
CA ASP A 46 -9.63 -12.63 -15.72
C ASP A 46 -8.31 -12.59 -14.91
N VAL A 47 -7.64 -13.73 -14.71
CA VAL A 47 -6.48 -13.83 -13.78
C VAL A 47 -5.30 -12.97 -14.24
N ALA A 48 -5.06 -12.87 -15.54
CA ALA A 48 -4.01 -12.01 -16.08
C ALA A 48 -4.23 -10.52 -15.75
N LYS A 49 -5.49 -10.07 -15.79
CA LYS A 49 -5.87 -8.70 -15.39
C LYS A 49 -5.61 -8.49 -13.90
N LEU A 50 -5.98 -9.44 -13.06
CA LEU A 50 -5.75 -9.38 -11.61
C LEU A 50 -4.25 -9.35 -11.26
N LEU A 51 -3.41 -10.12 -11.98
CA LEU A 51 -1.96 -10.08 -11.82
C LEU A 51 -1.36 -8.72 -12.20
N ASN A 52 -1.86 -8.10 -13.27
CA ASN A 52 -1.45 -6.75 -13.66
C ASN A 52 -1.87 -5.71 -12.62
N GLU A 53 -3.08 -5.81 -12.08
CA GLU A 53 -3.57 -4.94 -10.99
C GLU A 53 -2.73 -5.12 -9.71
N LEU A 54 -2.38 -6.36 -9.35
CA LEU A 54 -1.47 -6.65 -8.22
C LEU A 54 -0.08 -6.04 -8.44
N ALA A 55 0.49 -6.17 -9.64
CA ALA A 55 1.77 -5.57 -9.97
C ALA A 55 1.73 -4.03 -9.88
N HIS A 56 0.61 -3.41 -10.29
CA HIS A 56 0.40 -1.98 -10.11
C HIS A 56 0.37 -1.59 -8.63
N HIS A 57 -0.39 -2.30 -7.79
CA HIS A 57 -0.46 -2.03 -6.35
C HIS A 57 0.90 -2.20 -5.66
N LYS A 58 1.71 -3.21 -6.07
CA LYS A 58 3.08 -3.38 -5.57
C LYS A 58 3.97 -2.16 -5.88
N ARG A 59 3.86 -1.58 -7.08
CA ARG A 59 4.60 -0.36 -7.44
C ARG A 59 4.11 0.85 -6.64
N MET A 60 2.80 1.00 -6.49
CA MET A 60 2.21 2.09 -5.71
C MET A 60 2.67 2.06 -4.25
N ILE A 61 2.61 0.89 -3.61
CA ILE A 61 2.93 0.80 -2.18
C ILE A 61 4.42 1.00 -1.92
N LYS A 62 5.28 0.50 -2.83
CA LYS A 62 6.71 0.77 -2.78
C LYS A 62 7.01 2.27 -2.91
N SER A 63 6.42 2.93 -3.90
CA SER A 63 6.60 4.37 -4.09
C SER A 63 6.13 5.18 -2.88
N LEU A 64 5.03 4.78 -2.24
CA LEU A 64 4.51 5.44 -1.04
C LEU A 64 5.42 5.23 0.17
N LYS A 65 5.96 4.02 0.33
CA LYS A 65 6.97 3.71 1.35
C LYS A 65 8.20 4.58 1.21
N ASP A 66 8.76 4.65 -0.01
CA ASP A 66 9.96 5.43 -0.29
C ASP A 66 9.75 6.92 0.05
N LYS A 67 8.57 7.47 -0.28
CA LYS A 67 8.18 8.83 0.10
C LYS A 67 8.11 9.04 1.61
N ILE A 68 7.45 8.14 2.34
CA ILE A 68 7.32 8.24 3.80
C ILE A 68 8.71 8.16 4.46
N VAL A 69 9.57 7.25 4.02
CA VAL A 69 10.94 7.12 4.54
C VAL A 69 11.77 8.38 4.24
N SER A 70 11.64 8.96 3.05
CA SER A 70 12.32 10.21 2.71
C SER A 70 11.86 11.35 3.63
N HIS A 71 10.56 11.46 3.87
CA HIS A 71 10.00 12.51 4.72
C HIS A 71 10.39 12.34 6.20
N GLU A 72 10.45 11.09 6.69
CA GLU A 72 11.01 10.78 8.01
C GLU A 72 12.49 11.14 8.13
N THR A 73 13.28 10.88 7.09
CA THR A 73 14.70 11.24 7.07
C THR A 73 14.89 12.75 7.15
N PHE A 74 14.07 13.50 6.40
CA PHE A 74 14.05 14.96 6.45
C PHE A 74 13.71 15.48 7.86
N PHE A 75 12.72 14.89 8.54
CA PHE A 75 12.39 15.28 9.92
C PHE A 75 13.52 15.04 10.91
N HIS A 76 14.25 13.93 10.79
CA HIS A 76 15.42 13.69 11.62
C HIS A 76 16.50 14.76 11.39
N GLN A 77 16.77 15.10 10.14
CA GLN A 77 17.72 16.16 9.78
C GLN A 77 17.28 17.52 10.33
N MET A 78 16.00 17.90 10.21
CA MET A 78 15.49 19.15 10.77
C MET A 78 15.67 19.23 12.29
N MET A 79 15.47 18.12 13.00
CA MET A 79 15.64 18.07 14.45
C MET A 79 17.11 18.16 14.89
N GLU A 80 18.04 17.62 14.09
CA GLU A 80 19.48 17.68 14.36
C GLU A 80 20.11 19.02 13.98
N ASP A 81 19.69 19.61 12.86
CA ASP A 81 20.28 20.82 12.26
C ASP A 81 19.57 22.13 12.67
N GLU A 82 18.61 22.08 13.61
CA GLU A 82 17.78 23.22 14.05
C GLU A 82 17.12 24.00 12.89
N ILE A 83 16.74 23.29 11.82
CA ILE A 83 16.12 23.87 10.63
C ILE A 83 14.75 24.48 11.00
N SER A 84 14.45 25.67 10.47
CA SER A 84 13.20 26.39 10.73
C SER A 84 11.98 25.53 10.39
N ALA A 85 10.99 25.58 11.29
CA ALA A 85 9.66 25.00 11.13
C ALA A 85 8.94 25.38 9.84
N GLU A 86 9.32 26.51 9.24
CA GLU A 86 8.74 27.02 8.00
C GLU A 86 9.05 26.13 6.79
N GLU A 87 10.04 25.22 6.91
CA GLU A 87 10.41 24.24 5.89
C GLU A 87 9.64 22.90 6.02
N ILE A 88 8.74 22.75 6.99
CA ILE A 88 7.94 21.51 7.13
C ILE A 88 7.02 21.36 5.92
N GLU A 89 7.20 20.27 5.17
CA GLU A 89 6.41 19.95 3.97
C GLU A 89 5.02 19.38 4.32
N HIS A 90 4.16 20.18 4.97
CA HIS A 90 2.79 19.80 5.34
C HIS A 90 1.98 19.27 4.14
N ASP A 91 2.15 19.89 2.97
CA ASP A 91 1.46 19.49 1.76
C ASP A 91 1.82 18.08 1.32
N GLU A 92 3.07 17.65 1.49
CA GLU A 92 3.47 16.30 1.13
C GLU A 92 2.92 15.27 2.12
N HIS A 93 2.89 15.60 3.42
CA HIS A 93 2.22 14.76 4.42
C HIS A 93 0.72 14.57 4.12
N ILE A 94 0.01 15.65 3.76
CA ILE A 94 -1.40 15.58 3.36
C ILE A 94 -1.58 14.70 2.12
N LYS A 95 -0.73 14.85 1.10
CA LYS A 95 -0.75 13.99 -0.09
C LYS A 95 -0.51 12.53 0.27
N MET A 96 0.45 12.23 1.14
CA MET A 96 0.70 10.86 1.62
C MET A 96 -0.53 10.25 2.28
N ARG A 97 -1.22 11.00 3.15
CA ARG A 97 -2.47 10.56 3.77
C ARG A 97 -3.55 10.21 2.74
N VAL A 98 -3.69 11.04 1.70
CA VAL A 98 -4.61 10.77 0.57
C VAL A 98 -4.18 9.52 -0.19
N HIS A 99 -2.90 9.34 -0.46
CA HIS A 99 -2.37 8.17 -1.15
C HIS A 99 -2.59 6.88 -0.36
N ILE A 100 -2.36 6.87 0.96
CA ILE A 100 -2.65 5.73 1.85
C ILE A 100 -4.14 5.36 1.78
N LYS A 101 -5.03 6.36 1.89
CA LYS A 101 -6.48 6.13 1.80
C LYS A 101 -6.87 5.53 0.45
N ASN A 102 -6.41 6.12 -0.64
CA ASN A 102 -6.71 5.66 -2.00
C ASN A 102 -6.17 4.24 -2.26
N PHE A 103 -4.96 3.95 -1.77
CA PHE A 103 -4.39 2.61 -1.83
C PHE A 103 -5.29 1.63 -1.08
N LYS A 104 -5.68 1.92 0.16
CA LYS A 104 -6.53 1.04 0.98
C LYS A 104 -7.87 0.73 0.30
N ASP A 105 -8.49 1.73 -0.33
CA ASP A 105 -9.79 1.56 -0.99
C ASP A 105 -9.68 0.75 -2.29
N THR A 106 -8.65 0.98 -3.10
CA THR A 106 -8.40 0.22 -4.33
C THR A 106 -7.96 -1.21 -4.03
N TYR A 107 -7.09 -1.37 -3.03
CA TYR A 107 -6.64 -2.65 -2.51
C TYR A 107 -7.80 -3.56 -2.07
N ARG A 108 -8.75 -3.03 -1.29
CA ARG A 108 -9.94 -3.79 -0.86
C ARG A 108 -10.76 -4.31 -2.03
N LYS A 109 -10.93 -3.49 -3.08
CA LYS A 109 -11.64 -3.89 -4.30
C LYS A 109 -10.89 -5.00 -5.04
N LEU A 110 -9.58 -4.85 -5.21
CA LEU A 110 -8.73 -5.87 -5.81
C LEU A 110 -8.82 -7.21 -5.06
N LYS A 111 -8.65 -7.18 -3.74
CA LYS A 111 -8.77 -8.38 -2.88
C LYS A 111 -10.12 -9.07 -3.10
N LYS A 112 -11.22 -8.33 -3.06
CA LYS A 112 -12.56 -8.87 -3.30
C LYS A 112 -12.66 -9.55 -4.66
N ASN A 113 -12.15 -8.93 -5.71
CA ASN A 113 -12.18 -9.48 -7.07
C ASN A 113 -11.39 -10.78 -7.18
N ILE A 114 -10.22 -10.88 -6.54
CA ILE A 114 -9.41 -12.11 -6.50
C ILE A 114 -10.19 -13.26 -5.84
N PHE A 115 -10.82 -13.02 -4.70
CA PHE A 115 -11.59 -14.07 -4.02
C PHE A 115 -12.87 -14.46 -4.77
N LEU A 116 -13.53 -13.52 -5.44
CA LEU A 116 -14.65 -13.84 -6.34
C LEU A 116 -14.20 -14.71 -7.51
N GLN A 117 -13.06 -14.38 -8.14
CA GLN A 117 -12.51 -15.18 -9.23
C GLN A 117 -12.18 -16.61 -8.76
N LYS A 118 -11.55 -16.75 -7.59
CA LYS A 118 -11.27 -18.05 -6.98
C LYS A 118 -12.55 -18.86 -6.77
N LYS A 119 -13.61 -18.23 -6.24
CA LYS A 119 -14.91 -18.89 -6.01
C LYS A 119 -15.53 -19.35 -7.33
N ASN A 120 -15.59 -18.48 -8.35
CA ASN A 120 -16.16 -18.82 -9.65
C ASN A 120 -15.48 -20.04 -10.28
N ILE A 121 -14.16 -20.13 -10.16
CA ILE A 121 -13.40 -21.28 -10.66
C ILE A 121 -13.70 -22.56 -9.88
N ALA A 122 -13.87 -22.47 -8.56
CA ALA A 122 -14.23 -23.61 -7.70
C ALA A 122 -15.66 -24.13 -7.97
N ASP A 123 -16.60 -23.23 -8.22
CA ASP A 123 -17.99 -23.59 -8.57
C ASP A 123 -18.04 -24.32 -9.93
N MET A 124 -17.22 -23.88 -10.90
CA MET A 124 -17.03 -24.56 -12.19
C MET A 124 -16.35 -25.94 -12.06
N THR A 125 -15.54 -26.19 -11.02
CA THR A 125 -14.93 -27.53 -10.80
C THR A 125 -15.89 -28.49 -10.14
N SER A 126 -16.87 -28.00 -9.38
CA SER A 126 -17.77 -28.84 -8.58
C SER A 126 -19.00 -29.32 -9.35
N SER A 127 -19.20 -28.83 -10.58
CA SER A 127 -20.33 -29.16 -11.46
C SER A 127 -19.96 -30.20 -12.55
N VAL A 128 -18.80 -30.85 -12.41
CA VAL A 128 -18.30 -31.95 -13.26
C VAL A 128 -18.16 -33.19 -12.39
#